data_AF-A0A7C3EES4-F1
#
_entry.id   AF-A0A7C3EES4-F1
#
_cell.length_a   1.000
_cell.length_b   1.000
_cell.length_c   1.000
_cell.angle_alpha   90.00
_cell.angle_beta   90.00
_cell.angle_gamma   90.00
#
_symmetry.space_group_name_H-M   'P 1'
#
loop_
_entity.id
_entity.type
_entity.pdbx_description
1 polymer ?
#
loop_
_entity_poly.entity_id
_entity_poly.type
_entity_poly.pdbx_seq_one_letter_code
_entity_poly.pdbx_strand_id
1 'polypeptide(L)'
;MAFLKNPLLWYSYSGTDKIRGMLNKKHYFWGLGLALLIIGFLFFSRSGVFILSDEAELLIYGKNRAVWQAITAGIRLFRPVHILSLPESADEALKLSFIEKRVASRSIIIAPIRYEQVAETFKQGHSQTEVILWGRDYTIDYERDLQRAASIAGPLAVQRGQAPALLLPLYLDDLTRDNLKQAFDAGLSEMGFSQGSILILNPSEPAVPLSSVTIFPADLALQNLSAPLIVFSGIRDELLPPSVVAVFDDTLWPHIAEIAASYKNDTKISLFSVPRTRKNGGTL
;
A
#
# COMPACT_ATOMS: atom_id res chain seq x y z
N MET A 1 -62.53 36.39 55.80
CA MET A 1 -62.39 37.65 55.03
C MET A 1 -61.20 37.45 54.10
N ALA A 2 -61.36 37.00 52.87
CA ALA A 2 -61.96 37.66 51.69
C ALA A 2 -60.93 38.46 50.88
N PHE A 3 -60.90 38.16 49.56
CA PHE A 3 -60.30 38.91 48.43
C PHE A 3 -58.75 38.91 48.33
N LEU A 4 -58.08 38.65 47.19
CA LEU A 4 -58.43 38.74 45.77
C LEU A 4 -57.55 37.80 44.90
N LYS A 5 -58.16 37.41 43.77
CA LYS A 5 -57.57 36.75 42.60
C LYS A 5 -56.43 37.58 41.99
N ASN A 6 -55.44 36.93 41.38
CA ASN A 6 -54.79 37.51 40.20
C ASN A 6 -54.33 36.41 39.22
N PRO A 7 -54.97 36.27 38.04
CA PRO A 7 -54.52 35.42 36.96
C PRO A 7 -53.82 36.26 35.90
N LEU A 8 -52.49 36.20 35.80
CA LEU A 8 -51.77 36.76 34.66
C LEU A 8 -50.65 35.79 34.26
N LEU A 9 -51.06 34.77 33.49
CA LEU A 9 -50.21 34.02 32.57
C LEU A 9 -49.68 35.00 31.51
N TRP A 10 -48.45 35.49 31.70
CA TRP A 10 -47.67 36.06 30.60
C TRP A 10 -46.82 34.96 29.98
N TYR A 11 -47.36 34.34 28.93
CA TYR A 11 -46.56 33.63 27.93
C TYR A 11 -45.78 34.66 27.12
N SER A 12 -44.67 35.16 27.66
CA SER A 12 -43.68 35.88 26.83
C SER A 12 -42.75 34.83 26.22
N TYR A 13 -43.18 34.25 25.10
CA TYR A 13 -42.31 33.46 24.25
C TYR A 13 -41.34 34.44 23.57
N SER A 14 -40.22 34.68 24.25
CA SER A 14 -39.10 35.50 23.80
C SER A 14 -38.61 35.01 22.43
N GLY A 15 -38.95 35.74 21.37
CA GLY A 15 -38.37 35.57 20.03
C GLY A 15 -36.87 35.88 19.98
N THR A 16 -36.25 36.30 21.09
CA THR A 16 -34.84 36.69 21.17
C THR A 16 -33.89 35.50 21.34
N ASP A 17 -34.36 34.37 21.88
CA ASP A 17 -33.54 33.16 22.02
C ASP A 17 -33.30 32.44 20.69
N LYS A 18 -34.25 32.53 19.75
CA LYS A 18 -34.07 32.04 18.37
C LYS A 18 -33.02 32.84 17.59
N ILE A 19 -32.94 34.15 17.79
CA ILE A 19 -32.02 35.04 17.07
C ILE A 19 -30.58 34.89 17.60
N ARG A 20 -30.38 34.75 18.92
CA ARG A 20 -29.06 34.42 19.50
C ARG A 20 -28.54 33.04 19.06
N GLY A 21 -29.43 32.04 18.99
CA GLY A 21 -29.08 30.72 18.46
C GLY A 21 -28.68 30.73 16.98
N MET A 22 -29.31 31.58 16.15
CA MET A 22 -28.97 31.74 14.73
C MET A 22 -27.67 32.52 14.50
N LEU A 23 -27.38 33.57 15.28
CA LEU A 23 -26.12 34.30 15.18
C LEU A 23 -24.92 33.43 15.58
N ASN A 24 -25.01 32.66 16.68
CA ASN A 24 -23.94 31.76 17.09
C ASN A 24 -23.64 30.71 16.01
N LYS A 25 -24.67 30.11 15.40
CA LYS A 25 -24.48 29.13 14.31
C LYS A 25 -23.72 29.71 13.12
N LYS A 26 -24.00 30.96 12.71
CA LYS A 26 -23.27 31.61 11.60
C LYS A 26 -21.78 31.77 11.90
N HIS A 27 -21.40 32.15 13.13
CA HIS A 27 -19.99 32.31 13.51
C HIS A 27 -19.26 30.96 13.55
N TYR A 28 -19.92 29.88 13.98
CA TYR A 28 -19.38 28.53 13.88
C TYR A 28 -19.13 28.10 12.42
N PHE A 29 -20.06 28.39 11.50
CA PHE A 29 -19.86 28.07 10.07
C PHE A 29 -18.72 28.86 9.45
N TRP A 30 -18.58 30.15 9.75
CA TRP A 30 -17.46 30.96 9.27
C TRP A 30 -16.13 30.50 9.86
N GLY A 31 -16.08 30.19 11.16
CA GLY A 31 -14.88 29.67 11.81
C GLY A 31 -14.44 28.32 11.24
N LEU A 32 -15.40 27.41 11.01
CA LEU A 32 -15.12 26.11 10.37
C LEU A 32 -14.62 26.30 8.93
N GLY A 33 -15.26 27.19 8.15
CA GLY A 33 -14.83 27.49 6.78
C GLY A 33 -13.41 28.05 6.72
N LEU A 34 -13.07 28.99 7.60
CA LEU A 34 -11.73 29.56 7.70
C LEU A 34 -10.69 28.50 8.12
N ALA A 35 -11.03 27.65 9.09
CA ALA A 35 -10.15 26.56 9.51
C ALA A 35 -9.88 25.58 8.36
N LEU A 36 -10.90 25.19 7.59
CA LEU A 36 -10.73 24.33 6.41
C LEU A 36 -9.89 25.01 5.32
N LEU A 37 -10.03 26.32 5.12
CA LEU A 37 -9.22 27.07 4.18
C LEU A 37 -7.75 27.08 4.62
N ILE A 38 -7.46 27.35 5.90
CA ILE A 38 -6.09 27.32 6.45
C ILE A 38 -5.49 25.93 6.31
N ILE A 39 -6.24 24.89 6.68
CA ILE A 39 -5.80 23.48 6.56
C ILE A 39 -5.49 23.15 5.10
N GLY A 40 -6.39 23.52 4.18
CA GLY A 40 -6.19 23.32 2.74
C GLY A 40 -4.97 24.08 2.21
N PHE A 41 -4.81 25.34 2.60
CA PHE A 41 -3.65 26.15 2.21
C PHE A 41 -2.34 25.54 2.72
N LEU A 42 -2.30 25.12 3.99
CA LEU A 42 -1.12 24.45 4.55
C LEU A 42 -0.82 23.14 3.81
N PHE A 43 -1.84 22.34 3.51
CA PHE A 43 -1.69 21.10 2.74
C PHE A 43 -1.07 21.35 1.35
N PHE A 44 -1.64 22.27 0.56
CA PHE A 44 -1.17 22.56 -0.80
C PHE A 44 0.10 23.40 -0.87
N SER A 45 0.49 24.08 0.21
CA SER A 45 1.74 24.84 0.29
C SER A 45 2.99 23.96 0.43
N ARG A 46 2.82 22.68 0.81
CA ARG A 46 3.93 21.74 0.96
C ARG A 46 4.35 21.15 -0.38
N SER A 47 5.64 20.83 -0.49
CA SER A 47 6.18 20.09 -1.64
C SER A 47 5.40 18.82 -1.91
N GLY A 48 4.89 18.69 -3.13
CA GLY A 48 4.15 17.52 -3.58
C GLY A 48 5.03 16.28 -3.67
N VAL A 49 4.40 15.13 -3.46
CA VAL A 49 4.99 13.82 -3.73
C VAL A 49 4.44 13.32 -5.06
N PHE A 50 5.31 12.90 -5.96
CA PHE A 50 4.96 12.37 -7.26
C PHE A 50 5.42 10.93 -7.36
N ILE A 51 4.50 10.02 -7.64
CA ILE A 51 4.77 8.61 -7.82
C ILE A 51 4.82 8.33 -9.32
N LEU A 52 5.98 7.89 -9.81
CA LEU A 52 6.11 7.45 -11.20
C LEU A 52 5.57 6.02 -11.33
N SER A 53 4.71 5.81 -12.32
CA SER A 53 4.13 4.51 -12.66
C SER A 53 3.87 4.46 -14.16
N ASP A 54 3.50 3.31 -14.70
CA ASP A 54 2.94 3.17 -16.05
C ASP A 54 1.50 2.65 -16.01
N GLU A 55 0.87 2.63 -17.17
CA GLU A 55 -0.49 2.13 -17.35
C GLU A 55 -0.60 0.63 -17.05
N ALA A 56 0.44 -0.16 -17.36
CA ALA A 56 0.47 -1.59 -17.11
C ALA A 56 0.45 -1.91 -15.61
N GLU A 57 1.29 -1.24 -14.81
CA GLU A 57 1.31 -1.37 -13.36
C GLU A 57 -0.03 -0.90 -12.76
N LEU A 58 -0.58 0.24 -13.22
CA LEU A 58 -1.87 0.72 -12.73
C LEU A 58 -3.04 -0.19 -13.12
N LEU A 59 -2.95 -0.89 -14.24
CA LEU A 59 -3.94 -1.87 -14.67
C LEU A 59 -3.91 -3.10 -13.75
N ILE A 60 -2.72 -3.63 -13.48
CA ILE A 60 -2.50 -4.82 -12.66
C ILE A 60 -2.79 -4.56 -11.17
N TYR A 61 -2.31 -3.43 -10.64
CA TYR A 61 -2.52 -3.00 -9.26
C TYR A 61 -3.94 -2.49 -9.01
N GLY A 62 -4.54 -1.88 -10.04
CA GLY A 62 -5.85 -1.24 -9.97
C GLY A 62 -5.74 0.24 -9.68
N LYS A 63 -6.03 1.05 -10.70
CA LYS A 63 -6.05 2.53 -10.66
C LYS A 63 -6.80 3.09 -9.44
N ASN A 64 -7.98 2.55 -9.13
CA ASN A 64 -8.76 3.03 -7.98
C ASN A 64 -8.03 2.79 -6.65
N ARG A 65 -7.39 1.62 -6.49
CA ARG A 65 -6.62 1.30 -5.30
C ARG A 65 -5.38 2.18 -5.19
N ALA A 66 -4.67 2.38 -6.29
CA ALA A 66 -3.53 3.30 -6.36
C ALA A 66 -3.92 4.72 -5.94
N VAL A 67 -5.03 5.24 -6.47
CA VAL A 67 -5.56 6.56 -6.09
C VAL A 67 -5.94 6.62 -4.61
N TRP A 68 -6.59 5.58 -4.07
CA TRP A 68 -6.91 5.53 -2.65
C TRP A 68 -5.67 5.50 -1.76
N GLN A 69 -4.63 4.77 -2.14
CA GLN A 69 -3.35 4.76 -1.42
C GLN A 69 -2.67 6.14 -1.48
N ALA A 70 -2.67 6.79 -2.65
CA ALA A 70 -2.15 8.14 -2.80
C ALA A 70 -2.90 9.16 -1.93
N ILE A 71 -4.24 9.11 -1.90
CA ILE A 71 -5.06 9.99 -1.03
C ILE A 71 -4.74 9.74 0.45
N THR A 72 -4.71 8.47 0.86
CA THR A 72 -4.43 8.07 2.25
C THR A 72 -3.05 8.53 2.68
N ALA A 73 -2.05 8.32 1.82
CA ALA A 73 -0.69 8.81 2.04
C ALA A 73 -0.64 10.34 2.11
N GLY A 74 -1.36 11.03 1.22
CA GLY A 74 -1.43 12.49 1.22
C GLY A 74 -2.00 13.05 2.52
N ILE A 75 -3.09 12.48 3.02
CA ILE A 75 -3.68 12.81 4.32
C ILE A 75 -2.64 12.58 5.45
N ARG A 76 -1.99 11.41 5.47
CA ARG A 76 -1.02 11.04 6.51
C ARG A 76 0.23 11.93 6.51
N LEU A 77 0.70 12.33 5.33
CA LEU A 77 1.85 13.21 5.15
C LEU A 77 1.49 14.70 5.27
N PHE A 78 0.19 15.01 5.31
CA PHE A 78 -0.36 16.35 5.25
C PHE A 78 0.18 17.18 4.07
N ARG A 79 0.25 16.56 2.88
CA ARG A 79 0.71 17.17 1.62
C ARG A 79 0.11 16.45 0.41
N PRO A 80 0.05 17.08 -0.77
CA PRO A 80 -0.47 16.42 -1.97
C PRO A 80 0.43 15.27 -2.43
N VAL A 81 -0.19 14.18 -2.84
CA VAL A 81 0.44 13.01 -3.47
C VAL A 81 -0.23 12.81 -4.83
N HIS A 82 0.57 12.75 -5.88
CA HIS A 82 0.13 12.62 -7.26
C HIS A 82 0.71 11.37 -7.90
N ILE A 83 -0.10 10.71 -8.72
CA ILE A 83 0.36 9.60 -9.57
C ILE A 83 0.65 10.16 -10.96
N LEU A 84 1.87 9.98 -11.44
CA LEU A 84 2.27 10.31 -12.79
C LEU A 84 2.44 9.02 -13.60
N SER A 85 1.43 8.74 -14.43
CA SER A 85 1.48 7.65 -15.39
C SER A 85 2.33 8.05 -16.58
N LEU A 86 3.51 7.47 -16.71
CA LEU A 86 4.41 7.63 -17.83
C LEU A 86 4.03 6.64 -18.94
N PRO A 87 4.09 7.04 -20.23
CA PRO A 87 3.85 6.10 -21.31
C PRO A 87 4.98 5.07 -21.36
N GLU A 88 4.64 3.78 -21.36
CA GLU A 88 5.62 2.70 -21.30
C GLU A 88 6.56 2.71 -22.52
N SER A 89 5.98 2.84 -23.72
CA SER A 89 6.67 2.86 -25.01
C SER A 89 7.38 4.17 -25.36
N ALA A 90 7.27 5.19 -24.51
CA ALA A 90 7.98 6.45 -24.71
C ALA A 90 9.49 6.28 -24.47
N ASP A 91 10.28 6.96 -25.29
CA ASP A 91 11.70 7.12 -25.01
C ASP A 91 11.94 7.97 -23.75
N GLU A 92 13.19 7.97 -23.27
CA GLU A 92 13.56 8.69 -22.06
C GLU A 92 13.36 10.20 -22.18
N ALA A 93 13.61 10.78 -23.36
CA ALA A 93 13.45 12.21 -23.60
C ALA A 93 11.98 12.63 -23.46
N LEU A 94 11.06 11.85 -24.00
CA LEU A 94 9.63 12.12 -23.89
C LEU A 94 9.14 11.89 -22.45
N LYS A 95 9.62 10.86 -21.76
CA LYS A 95 9.35 10.64 -20.33
C LYS A 95 9.85 11.82 -19.48
N LEU A 96 11.07 12.31 -19.72
CA LEU A 96 11.64 13.47 -19.03
C LEU A 96 10.78 14.72 -19.27
N SER A 97 10.46 15.02 -20.54
CA SER A 97 9.61 16.16 -20.89
C SER A 97 8.22 16.09 -20.24
N PHE A 98 7.71 14.87 -20.01
CA PHE A 98 6.42 14.64 -19.36
C PHE A 98 6.49 14.97 -17.86
N ILE A 99 7.60 14.61 -17.20
CA ILE A 99 7.88 14.94 -15.80
C ILE A 99 8.07 16.46 -15.67
N GLU A 100 8.89 17.09 -16.51
CA GLU A 100 9.15 18.54 -16.49
C GLU A 100 7.89 19.40 -16.62
N LYS A 101 6.91 18.94 -17.40
CA LYS A 101 5.62 19.65 -17.56
C LYS A 101 4.69 19.54 -16.35
N ARG A 102 4.91 18.59 -15.44
CA ARG A 102 3.93 18.22 -14.40
C ARG A 102 4.48 18.28 -12.98
N VAL A 103 5.79 18.18 -12.80
CA VAL A 103 6.44 18.19 -11.50
C VAL A 103 6.99 19.59 -11.23
N ALA A 104 6.62 20.14 -10.07
CA ALA A 104 7.18 21.42 -9.62
C ALA A 104 8.66 21.25 -9.24
N SER A 105 9.46 22.32 -9.37
CA SER A 105 10.92 22.27 -9.12
C SER A 105 11.33 21.84 -7.71
N ARG A 106 10.42 21.97 -6.73
CA ARG A 106 10.61 21.55 -5.33
C ARG A 106 9.61 20.45 -4.96
N SER A 107 9.97 19.21 -5.26
CA SER A 107 9.11 18.03 -5.11
C SER A 107 9.84 16.84 -4.52
N ILE A 108 9.08 15.81 -4.15
CA ILE A 108 9.61 14.47 -3.86
C ILE A 108 9.11 13.55 -4.97
N ILE A 109 9.99 12.79 -5.59
CA ILE A 109 9.65 11.80 -6.61
C ILE A 109 9.94 10.42 -6.03
N ILE A 110 8.93 9.54 -6.01
CA ILE A 110 9.09 8.12 -5.75
C ILE A 110 9.00 7.41 -7.09
N ALA A 111 10.08 6.73 -7.47
CA ALA A 111 10.20 6.09 -8.77
C ALA A 111 10.60 4.62 -8.60
N PRO A 112 9.88 3.66 -9.22
CA PRO A 112 10.42 2.33 -9.47
C PRO A 112 11.81 2.41 -10.14
N ILE A 113 12.70 1.47 -9.82
CA ILE A 113 14.08 1.43 -10.36
C ILE A 113 14.14 1.49 -11.90
N ARG A 114 13.13 0.99 -12.61
CA ARG A 114 13.02 1.09 -14.08
C ARG A 114 12.93 2.53 -14.62
N TYR A 115 12.65 3.51 -13.76
CA TYR A 115 12.66 4.94 -14.10
C TYR A 115 13.84 5.70 -13.47
N GLU A 116 14.86 5.00 -12.97
CA GLU A 116 16.06 5.59 -12.36
C GLU A 116 16.68 6.67 -13.24
N GLN A 117 17.00 6.33 -14.49
CA GLN A 117 17.68 7.22 -15.42
C GLN A 117 16.90 8.52 -15.67
N VAL A 118 15.59 8.43 -15.89
CA VAL A 118 14.76 9.61 -16.15
C VAL A 118 14.58 10.47 -14.89
N ALA A 119 14.42 9.85 -13.72
CA ALA A 119 14.23 10.55 -12.46
C ALA A 119 15.52 11.27 -12.02
N GLU A 120 16.68 10.63 -12.14
CA GLU A 120 17.98 11.23 -11.81
C GLU A 120 18.34 12.37 -12.79
N THR A 121 18.04 12.20 -14.08
CA THR A 121 18.22 13.29 -15.08
C THR A 121 17.36 14.50 -14.72
N PHE A 122 16.11 14.29 -14.31
CA PHE A 122 15.25 15.37 -13.83
C PHE A 122 15.84 16.08 -12.59
N LYS A 123 16.37 15.31 -11.63
CA LYS A 123 17.00 15.83 -10.40
C LYS A 123 18.21 16.71 -10.71
N GLN A 124 19.03 16.35 -11.69
CA GLN A 124 20.18 17.17 -12.10
C GLN A 124 19.78 18.58 -12.56
N GLY A 125 18.63 18.71 -13.25
CA GLY A 125 18.05 20.00 -13.64
C GLY A 125 17.27 20.71 -12.53
N HIS A 126 16.95 20.01 -11.44
CA HIS A 126 16.06 20.49 -10.37
C HIS A 126 16.61 20.12 -8.98
N SER A 127 17.67 20.81 -8.55
CA SER A 127 18.40 20.50 -7.31
C SER A 127 17.59 20.54 -6.00
N GLN A 128 16.38 21.12 -6.03
CA GLN A 128 15.46 21.12 -4.88
C GLN A 128 14.48 19.93 -4.87
N THR A 129 14.58 19.05 -5.88
CA THR A 129 13.79 17.83 -5.97
C THR A 129 14.56 16.67 -5.35
N GLU A 130 13.87 15.91 -4.51
CA GLU A 130 14.38 14.64 -4.02
C GLU A 130 13.83 13.49 -4.87
N VAL A 131 14.70 12.55 -5.21
CA VAL A 131 14.35 11.33 -5.94
C VAL A 131 14.62 10.15 -5.01
N ILE A 132 13.63 9.28 -4.89
CA ILE A 132 13.66 8.07 -4.09
C ILE A 132 13.34 6.91 -5.00
N LEU A 133 14.24 5.92 -5.04
CA LEU A 133 14.10 4.75 -5.90
C LEU A 133 13.57 3.54 -5.14
N TRP A 134 12.37 3.11 -5.51
CA TRP A 134 11.78 1.85 -5.06
C TRP A 134 12.53 0.66 -5.68
N GLY A 135 13.03 -0.24 -4.83
CA GLY A 135 13.89 -1.36 -5.20
C GLY A 135 15.39 -1.10 -5.02
N ARG A 136 15.80 0.15 -4.73
CA ARG A 136 17.21 0.50 -4.43
C ARG A 136 17.36 1.13 -3.04
N ASP A 137 16.58 2.16 -2.77
CA ASP A 137 16.63 2.93 -1.53
C ASP A 137 15.71 2.31 -0.46
N TYR A 138 14.64 1.64 -0.92
CA TYR A 138 13.70 0.87 -0.12
C TYR A 138 13.49 -0.51 -0.75
N THR A 139 13.51 -1.54 0.08
CA THR A 139 13.27 -2.93 -0.31
C THR A 139 12.33 -3.59 0.69
N ILE A 140 11.66 -4.65 0.24
CA ILE A 140 10.86 -5.50 1.12
C ILE A 140 11.78 -6.49 1.85
N ASP A 141 11.55 -6.65 3.15
CA ASP A 141 12.19 -7.68 3.99
C ASP A 141 11.51 -9.04 3.75
N TYR A 142 11.90 -9.67 2.64
CA TYR A 142 11.31 -10.94 2.24
C TYR A 142 11.63 -12.11 3.19
N GLU A 143 12.72 -12.04 3.98
CA GLU A 143 13.02 -13.06 4.98
C GLU A 143 11.98 -13.06 6.11
N ARG A 144 11.72 -11.91 6.71
CA ARG A 144 10.69 -11.79 7.75
C ARG A 144 9.28 -11.98 7.20
N ASP A 145 9.04 -11.56 5.98
CA ASP A 145 7.75 -11.77 5.34
C ASP A 145 7.49 -13.24 5.02
N LEU A 146 8.51 -14.03 4.69
CA LEU A 146 8.36 -15.48 4.56
C LEU A 146 8.06 -16.14 5.91
N GLN A 147 8.68 -15.69 7.02
CA GLN A 147 8.27 -16.15 8.35
C GLN A 147 6.79 -15.84 8.62
N ARG A 148 6.31 -14.67 8.21
CA ARG A 148 4.87 -14.30 8.30
C ARG A 148 4.00 -15.17 7.39
N ALA A 149 4.44 -15.51 6.18
CA ALA A 149 3.73 -16.44 5.32
C ALA A 149 3.66 -17.86 5.93
N ALA A 150 4.71 -18.28 6.64
CA ALA A 150 4.76 -19.56 7.34
C ALA A 150 3.71 -19.66 8.45
N SER A 151 3.29 -18.55 9.07
CA SER A 151 2.19 -18.54 10.04
C SER A 151 0.84 -18.92 9.43
N ILE A 152 0.71 -18.89 8.11
CA ILE A 152 -0.47 -19.33 7.35
C ILE A 152 -0.23 -20.74 6.81
N ALA A 153 0.96 -21.02 6.25
CA ALA A 153 1.28 -22.32 5.67
C ALA A 153 1.43 -23.43 6.71
N GLY A 154 2.00 -23.15 7.88
CA GLY A 154 2.27 -24.11 8.95
C GLY A 154 1.00 -24.82 9.45
N PRO A 155 -0.03 -24.08 9.88
CA PRO A 155 -1.31 -24.69 10.29
C PRO A 155 -1.94 -25.56 9.20
N LEU A 156 -1.88 -25.15 7.93
CA LEU A 156 -2.36 -25.94 6.79
C LEU A 156 -1.56 -27.23 6.61
N ALA A 157 -0.23 -27.16 6.80
CA ALA A 157 0.67 -28.30 6.71
C ALA A 157 0.40 -29.32 7.82
N VAL A 158 0.25 -28.87 9.06
CA VAL A 158 -0.08 -29.72 10.22
C VAL A 158 -1.44 -30.38 10.04
N GLN A 159 -2.46 -29.62 9.62
CA GLN A 159 -3.82 -30.14 9.44
C GLN A 159 -3.89 -31.22 8.34
N ARG A 160 -3.14 -31.03 7.25
CA ARG A 160 -3.18 -31.93 6.08
C ARG A 160 -2.13 -33.04 6.11
N GLY A 161 -1.17 -32.97 7.03
CA GLY A 161 -0.02 -33.88 7.05
C GLY A 161 0.82 -33.81 5.76
N GLN A 162 0.80 -32.69 5.06
CA GLN A 162 1.43 -32.50 3.75
C GLN A 162 2.40 -31.32 3.80
N ALA A 163 3.55 -31.44 3.14
CA ALA A 163 4.53 -30.38 3.10
C ALA A 163 3.99 -29.16 2.33
N PRO A 164 4.22 -27.93 2.83
CA PRO A 164 4.00 -26.74 2.05
C PRO A 164 5.13 -26.59 1.03
N ALA A 165 4.85 -25.88 -0.06
CA ALA A 165 5.86 -25.54 -1.03
C ALA A 165 6.19 -24.05 -1.06
N LEU A 166 7.40 -23.75 -1.48
CA LEU A 166 7.90 -22.42 -1.71
C LEU A 166 8.40 -22.34 -3.16
N LEU A 167 7.85 -21.41 -3.94
CA LEU A 167 8.30 -21.09 -5.29
C LEU A 167 8.99 -19.72 -5.26
N LEU A 168 10.30 -19.72 -5.42
CA LEU A 168 11.14 -18.52 -5.44
C LEU A 168 11.47 -18.11 -6.88
N PRO A 169 11.63 -16.81 -7.16
CA PRO A 169 11.99 -16.35 -8.50
C PRO A 169 13.32 -16.94 -8.99
N LEU A 170 13.35 -17.34 -10.27
CA LEU A 170 14.52 -17.97 -10.89
C LEU A 170 15.74 -17.05 -11.00
N TYR A 171 15.54 -15.73 -10.98
CA TYR A 171 16.63 -14.76 -11.07
C TYR A 171 17.40 -14.56 -9.76
N LEU A 172 16.91 -15.11 -8.63
CA LEU A 172 17.64 -15.04 -7.37
C LEU A 172 18.89 -15.93 -7.43
N ASP A 173 19.99 -15.45 -6.89
CA ASP A 173 21.20 -16.27 -6.70
C ASP A 173 20.95 -17.36 -5.63
N ASP A 174 21.81 -18.39 -5.65
CA ASP A 174 21.65 -19.56 -4.77
C ASP A 174 21.70 -19.19 -3.29
N LEU A 175 22.57 -18.24 -2.90
CA LEU A 175 22.70 -17.82 -1.50
C LEU A 175 21.42 -17.12 -1.02
N THR A 176 20.89 -16.17 -1.81
CA THR A 176 19.63 -15.50 -1.50
C THR A 176 18.47 -16.51 -1.43
N ARG A 177 18.44 -17.47 -2.35
CA ARG A 177 17.40 -18.51 -2.39
C ARG A 177 17.43 -19.39 -1.14
N ASP A 178 18.61 -19.82 -0.73
CA ASP A 178 18.80 -20.66 0.46
C ASP A 178 18.42 -19.91 1.74
N ASN A 179 18.81 -18.63 1.87
CA ASN A 179 18.44 -17.80 3.01
C ASN A 179 16.91 -17.64 3.13
N LEU A 180 16.23 -17.34 2.02
CA LEU A 180 14.77 -17.22 1.99
C LEU A 180 14.07 -18.55 2.32
N LYS A 181 14.58 -19.67 1.79
CA LYS A 181 14.06 -21.00 2.13
C LYS A 181 14.23 -21.30 3.62
N GLN A 182 15.42 -21.01 4.19
CA GLN A 182 15.69 -21.22 5.60
C GLN A 182 14.80 -20.36 6.49
N ALA A 183 14.55 -19.10 6.12
CA ALA A 183 13.64 -18.22 6.84
C ALA A 183 12.21 -18.78 6.86
N PHE A 184 11.72 -19.28 5.71
CA PHE A 184 10.41 -19.92 5.62
C PHE A 184 10.33 -21.21 6.46
N ASP A 185 11.33 -22.09 6.36
CA ASP A 185 11.38 -23.34 7.12
C ASP A 185 11.47 -23.11 8.63
N ALA A 186 12.20 -22.10 9.07
CA ALA A 186 12.25 -21.68 10.47
C ALA A 186 10.84 -21.27 10.96
N GLY A 187 10.13 -20.45 10.18
CA GLY A 187 8.76 -20.07 10.48
C GLY A 187 7.79 -21.27 10.52
N LEU A 188 7.96 -22.26 9.63
CA LEU A 188 7.15 -23.50 9.66
C LEU A 188 7.41 -24.31 10.92
N SER A 189 8.67 -24.42 11.34
CA SER A 189 9.05 -25.13 12.56
C SER A 189 8.46 -24.47 13.81
N GLU A 190 8.41 -23.13 13.86
CA GLU A 190 7.74 -22.39 14.94
C GLU A 190 6.23 -22.69 15.01
N MET A 191 5.61 -22.99 13.86
CA MET A 191 4.20 -23.39 13.77
C MET A 191 3.98 -24.89 13.98
N GLY A 192 5.01 -25.65 14.36
CA GLY A 192 4.92 -27.07 14.68
C GLY A 192 5.12 -28.02 13.48
N PHE A 193 5.57 -27.52 12.33
CA PHE A 193 5.87 -28.33 11.15
C PHE A 193 7.39 -28.36 10.88
N SER A 194 8.08 -29.40 11.37
CA SER A 194 9.55 -29.49 11.36
C SER A 194 10.14 -30.16 10.12
N GLN A 195 9.32 -30.72 9.22
CA GLN A 195 9.80 -31.41 8.02
C GLN A 195 10.33 -30.45 6.93
N GLY A 196 10.08 -29.14 7.08
CA GLY A 196 10.50 -28.11 6.14
C GLY A 196 9.62 -28.04 4.88
N SER A 197 9.86 -27.03 4.05
CA SER A 197 9.14 -26.80 2.80
C SER A 197 9.79 -27.52 1.61
N ILE A 198 8.99 -27.81 0.60
CA ILE A 198 9.46 -28.23 -0.72
C ILE A 198 9.78 -26.99 -1.55
N LEU A 199 11.03 -26.84 -1.98
CA LEU A 199 11.41 -25.79 -2.93
C LEU A 199 11.02 -26.22 -4.34
N ILE A 200 10.11 -25.48 -4.97
CA ILE A 200 9.72 -25.69 -6.36
C ILE A 200 10.64 -24.83 -7.23
N LEU A 201 11.37 -25.47 -8.13
CA LEU A 201 12.23 -24.79 -9.12
C LEU A 201 11.57 -24.68 -10.50
N ASN A 202 10.52 -25.46 -10.75
CA ASN A 202 9.75 -25.42 -11.99
C ASN A 202 8.26 -25.55 -11.64
N PRO A 203 7.41 -24.60 -12.06
CA PRO A 203 5.97 -24.58 -11.74
C PRO A 203 5.14 -25.69 -12.42
N SER A 204 5.78 -26.59 -13.17
CA SER A 204 5.15 -27.82 -13.66
C SER A 204 4.58 -28.63 -12.49
N GLU A 205 3.45 -29.31 -12.71
CA GLU A 205 2.66 -29.97 -11.66
C GLU A 205 3.53 -30.67 -10.60
N PRO A 206 3.35 -30.35 -9.30
CA PRO A 206 4.13 -30.98 -8.26
C PRO A 206 3.82 -32.48 -8.22
N ALA A 207 4.86 -33.30 -8.15
CA ALA A 207 4.75 -34.76 -8.13
C ALA A 207 4.09 -35.33 -6.86
N VAL A 208 3.81 -34.46 -5.87
CA VAL A 208 3.26 -34.83 -4.56
C VAL A 208 2.16 -33.84 -4.16
N PRO A 209 1.15 -34.28 -3.37
CA PRO A 209 0.14 -33.38 -2.86
C PRO A 209 0.74 -32.38 -1.85
N LEU A 210 0.40 -31.11 -2.02
CA LEU A 210 0.92 -30.00 -1.22
C LEU A 210 -0.16 -29.42 -0.31
N SER A 211 0.22 -29.03 0.91
CA SER A 211 -0.72 -28.37 1.84
C SER A 211 -1.04 -26.94 1.44
N SER A 212 -0.03 -26.22 0.93
CA SER A 212 -0.13 -24.88 0.34
C SER A 212 1.09 -24.58 -0.53
N VAL A 213 1.03 -23.52 -1.32
CA VAL A 213 2.17 -22.99 -2.07
C VAL A 213 2.33 -21.50 -1.81
N THR A 214 3.52 -21.11 -1.39
CA THR A 214 3.93 -19.71 -1.25
C THR A 214 4.69 -19.27 -2.50
N ILE A 215 4.27 -18.18 -3.15
CA ILE A 215 4.76 -17.76 -4.47
C ILE A 215 5.00 -16.25 -4.56
N PHE A 216 6.01 -15.87 -5.34
CA PHE A 216 6.32 -14.49 -5.77
C PHE A 216 5.81 -14.21 -7.19
N PRO A 217 5.47 -12.95 -7.53
CA PRO A 217 4.56 -12.62 -8.62
C PRO A 217 5.14 -12.76 -10.04
N ALA A 218 6.34 -13.31 -10.19
CA ALA A 218 6.97 -13.52 -11.49
C ALA A 218 6.34 -14.69 -12.29
N ASP A 219 5.68 -15.64 -11.63
CA ASP A 219 5.22 -16.87 -12.26
C ASP A 219 3.72 -17.12 -12.05
N LEU A 220 2.87 -16.43 -12.84
CA LEU A 220 1.42 -16.74 -12.92
C LEU A 220 1.11 -18.16 -13.44
N ALA A 221 2.12 -19.00 -13.63
CA ALA A 221 2.02 -20.40 -14.04
C ALA A 221 1.17 -21.28 -13.09
N LEU A 222 0.84 -20.79 -11.88
CA LEU A 222 0.14 -21.58 -10.86
C LEU A 222 -1.40 -21.50 -10.88
N GLN A 223 -2.01 -21.03 -11.97
CA GLN A 223 -3.48 -20.99 -12.08
C GLN A 223 -4.15 -22.37 -11.92
N ASN A 224 -3.41 -23.46 -12.16
CA ASN A 224 -3.92 -24.83 -12.13
C ASN A 224 -3.56 -25.60 -10.86
N LEU A 225 -2.91 -24.97 -9.87
CA LEU A 225 -2.63 -25.66 -8.62
C LEU A 225 -3.90 -25.87 -7.79
N SER A 226 -4.14 -27.12 -7.39
CA SER A 226 -5.21 -27.52 -6.49
C SER A 226 -4.93 -27.13 -5.02
N ALA A 227 -3.71 -26.74 -4.70
CA ALA A 227 -3.30 -26.32 -3.37
C ALA A 227 -3.63 -24.84 -3.09
N PRO A 228 -3.99 -24.48 -1.84
CA PRO A 228 -4.09 -23.09 -1.39
C PRO A 228 -2.82 -22.29 -1.69
N LEU A 229 -2.98 -21.05 -2.16
CA LEU A 229 -1.87 -20.17 -2.53
C LEU A 229 -1.72 -19.01 -1.55
N ILE A 230 -0.48 -18.73 -1.16
CA ILE A 230 -0.07 -17.54 -0.42
C ILE A 230 0.83 -16.73 -1.35
N VAL A 231 0.40 -15.52 -1.72
CA VAL A 231 1.01 -14.80 -2.85
C VAL A 231 1.64 -13.49 -2.37
N PHE A 232 2.89 -13.24 -2.72
CA PHE A 232 3.50 -11.91 -2.67
C PHE A 232 3.14 -11.18 -3.96
N SER A 233 2.25 -10.19 -3.90
CA SER A 233 1.84 -9.45 -5.10
C SER A 233 1.00 -8.20 -4.82
N GLY A 234 1.21 -7.21 -5.68
CA GLY A 234 0.28 -6.12 -5.92
C GLY A 234 -0.88 -6.42 -6.88
N ILE A 235 -1.09 -7.64 -7.36
CA ILE A 235 -2.21 -7.92 -8.28
C ILE A 235 -3.57 -7.68 -7.59
N ARG A 236 -4.54 -7.13 -8.32
CA ARG A 236 -5.93 -6.99 -7.83
C ARG A 236 -6.57 -8.33 -7.49
N ASP A 237 -7.37 -8.37 -6.43
CA ASP A 237 -8.01 -9.60 -5.92
C ASP A 237 -8.94 -10.27 -6.92
N GLU A 238 -9.48 -9.52 -7.89
CA GLU A 238 -10.34 -10.06 -8.94
C GLU A 238 -9.57 -10.83 -10.01
N LEU A 239 -8.27 -10.57 -10.15
CA LEU A 239 -7.38 -11.25 -11.10
C LEU A 239 -6.64 -12.43 -10.48
N LEU A 240 -6.77 -12.61 -9.16
CA LEU A 240 -6.14 -13.70 -8.43
C LEU A 240 -6.98 -14.98 -8.51
N PRO A 241 -6.34 -16.15 -8.67
CA PRO A 241 -7.06 -17.41 -8.75
C PRO A 241 -7.87 -17.69 -7.46
N PRO A 242 -8.94 -18.49 -7.54
CA PRO A 242 -9.76 -18.86 -6.37
C PRO A 242 -8.96 -19.52 -5.23
N SER A 243 -7.89 -20.22 -5.56
CA SER A 243 -7.01 -20.91 -4.60
C SER A 243 -6.20 -19.97 -3.72
N VAL A 244 -6.11 -18.67 -4.03
CA VAL A 244 -5.40 -17.70 -3.18
C VAL A 244 -6.14 -17.46 -1.87
N VAL A 245 -5.51 -17.84 -0.77
CA VAL A 245 -6.02 -17.67 0.60
C VAL A 245 -5.43 -16.45 1.31
N ALA A 246 -4.25 -16.01 0.91
CA ALA A 246 -3.60 -14.82 1.48
C ALA A 246 -2.75 -14.10 0.44
N VAL A 247 -2.70 -12.77 0.57
CA VAL A 247 -1.87 -11.92 -0.29
C VAL A 247 -1.03 -10.99 0.58
N PHE A 248 0.24 -10.89 0.26
CA PHE A 248 1.20 -9.95 0.83
C PHE A 248 1.50 -8.89 -0.24
N ASP A 249 0.93 -7.70 -0.10
CA ASP A 249 1.18 -6.57 -1.03
C ASP A 249 2.61 -6.06 -0.82
N ASP A 250 3.49 -6.45 -1.73
CA ASP A 250 4.92 -6.16 -1.72
C ASP A 250 5.28 -5.02 -2.69
N THR A 251 4.31 -4.19 -3.06
CA THR A 251 4.51 -3.02 -3.93
C THR A 251 4.79 -1.74 -3.15
N LEU A 252 5.18 -0.68 -3.85
CA LEU A 252 5.42 0.63 -3.23
C LEU A 252 4.15 1.28 -2.65
N TRP A 253 2.97 0.94 -3.21
CA TRP A 253 1.71 1.65 -3.00
C TRP A 253 1.28 1.73 -1.52
N PRO A 254 1.29 0.65 -0.72
CA PRO A 254 1.00 0.75 0.70
C PRO A 254 2.05 1.55 1.50
N HIS A 255 3.22 1.83 0.93
CA HIS A 255 4.38 2.40 1.63
C HIS A 255 4.69 3.86 1.27
N ILE A 256 3.85 4.51 0.45
CA ILE A 256 4.09 5.88 -0.03
C ILE A 256 4.37 6.84 1.13
N ALA A 257 3.60 6.74 2.21
CA ALA A 257 3.73 7.64 3.36
C ALA A 257 5.03 7.40 4.13
N GLU A 258 5.39 6.14 4.36
CA GLU A 258 6.65 5.76 5.00
C GLU A 258 7.83 6.29 4.19
N ILE A 259 7.88 5.95 2.90
CA ILE A 259 8.96 6.33 1.96
C ILE A 259 9.12 7.86 1.91
N ALA A 260 8.01 8.59 1.71
CA ALA A 260 8.03 10.05 1.61
C ALA A 260 8.24 10.75 2.96
N ALA A 261 8.17 10.05 4.09
CA ALA A 261 8.50 10.61 5.40
C ALA A 261 9.98 10.41 5.75
N SER A 262 10.56 9.26 5.40
CA SER A 262 11.92 8.88 5.77
C SER A 262 13.02 9.41 4.85
N TYR A 263 12.69 9.97 3.67
CA TYR A 263 13.68 10.48 2.71
C TYR A 263 14.68 11.51 3.28
N LYS A 264 14.35 12.19 4.37
CA LYS A 264 15.25 13.15 5.02
C LYS A 264 16.26 12.52 5.99
N ASN A 265 16.04 11.28 6.39
CA ASN A 265 16.81 10.65 7.46
C ASN A 265 17.95 9.78 6.93
N ASP A 266 18.13 9.70 5.60
CA ASP A 266 19.18 8.91 4.91
C ASP A 266 19.26 7.44 5.38
N THR A 267 18.14 6.94 5.93
CA THR A 267 18.06 5.61 6.52
C THR A 267 17.43 4.70 5.48
N LYS A 268 18.18 3.69 5.02
CA LYS A 268 17.57 2.58 4.29
C LYS A 268 16.65 1.85 5.26
N ILE A 269 15.35 1.82 4.94
CA ILE A 269 14.34 1.14 5.74
C ILE A 269 13.91 -0.09 4.95
N SER A 270 14.11 -1.27 5.54
CA SER A 270 13.47 -2.49 5.07
C SER A 270 12.00 -2.46 5.48
N LEU A 271 11.12 -2.60 4.50
CA LEU A 271 9.67 -2.53 4.68
C LEU A 271 9.08 -3.95 4.69
N PHE A 272 7.91 -4.10 5.29
CA PHE A 272 7.17 -5.35 5.26
C PHE A 272 6.03 -5.25 4.26
N SER A 273 5.80 -6.30 3.49
CA SER A 273 4.60 -6.42 2.68
C SER A 273 3.33 -6.32 3.53
N VAL A 274 2.30 -5.71 2.97
CA VAL A 274 1.03 -5.47 3.69
C VAL A 274 0.05 -6.60 3.42
N PRO A 275 -0.41 -7.33 4.45
CA PRO A 275 -1.32 -8.44 4.25
C PRO A 275 -2.68 -7.93 3.78
N ARG A 276 -3.23 -8.58 2.75
CA ARG A 276 -4.56 -8.31 2.20
C ARG A 276 -5.40 -9.57 2.32
N THR A 277 -6.50 -9.45 3.04
CA THR A 277 -7.52 -10.51 3.13
C THR A 277 -8.49 -10.36 1.96
N ARG A 278 -8.71 -11.43 1.19
CA ARG A 278 -9.72 -11.44 0.14
C ARG A 278 -11.10 -11.31 0.79
N LYS A 279 -11.87 -10.27 0.43
CA LYS A 279 -13.21 -10.01 1.01
C LYS A 279 -14.24 -11.13 0.79
N ASN A 280 -13.94 -12.11 -0.08
CA ASN A 280 -14.86 -13.19 -0.46
C ASN A 280 -14.41 -14.60 -0.03
N GLY A 281 -13.39 -14.73 0.82
CA GLY A 281 -13.02 -16.02 1.37
C GLY A 281 -13.93 -16.37 2.54
N GLY A 282 -14.84 -17.32 2.34
CA GLY A 282 -15.54 -17.97 3.46
C GLY A 282 -14.52 -18.37 4.53
N THR A 283 -14.93 -18.21 5.79
CA THR A 283 -14.20 -18.66 6.97
C THR A 283 -13.50 -19.98 6.71
N LEU A 284 -12.16 -19.99 6.81
CA LEU A 284 -11.39 -21.20 7.07
C LEU A 284 -11.85 -21.79 8.40
#